data_AF-A0A957AGY4-F1
#
_entry.id   AF-A0A957AGY4-F1
#
_cell.length_a   1.000
_cell.length_b   1.000
_cell.length_c   1.000
_cell.angle_alpha   90.00
_cell.angle_beta   90.00
_cell.angle_gamma   90.00
#
_symmetry.space_group_name_H-M   'P 1'
#
loop_
_entity.id
_entity.type
_entity.pdbx_description
1 polymer ?
#
loop_
_entity_poly.entity_id
_entity_poly.type
_entity_poly.pdbx_seq_one_letter_code
_entity_poly.pdbx_strand_id
1 'polypeptide(L)' 'TKVESRPTKEWLGEYYFLLDFQGHRTDPVVVDALDRLSQVARVQVFGSYPRFDFVALVSEFMDASAPTARIL' A
#
# COMPACT_ATOMS: atom_id res chain seq x y z
N THR A 1 -4.27 2.58 -1.58
CA THR A 1 -4.25 2.97 -0.16
C THR A 1 -5.29 2.16 0.56
N LYS A 2 -4.96 1.59 1.72
CA LYS A 2 -5.74 0.53 2.36
C LYS A 2 -5.53 0.54 3.87
N VAL A 3 -6.59 0.24 4.63
CA VAL A 3 -6.53 -0.01 6.07
C VAL A 3 -7.42 -1.21 6.37
N GLU A 4 -6.86 -2.24 7.00
CA GLU A 4 -7.61 -3.45 7.37
C GLU A 4 -7.30 -3.86 8.81
N SER A 5 -8.35 -4.06 9.61
CA SER A 5 -8.23 -4.66 10.94
C SER A 5 -8.27 -6.18 10.86
N ARG A 6 -7.39 -6.85 11.60
CA ARG A 6 -7.38 -8.32 11.75
C ARG A 6 -7.31 -8.66 13.24
N PRO A 7 -8.24 -9.45 13.79
CA PRO A 7 -8.12 -9.90 15.17
C PRO A 7 -6.89 -10.80 15.30
N THR A 8 -6.09 -10.63 16.36
CA THR A 8 -4.88 -11.44 16.58
C THR A 8 -5.22 -12.90 16.89
N LYS A 9 -6.43 -13.14 17.41
CA LYS A 9 -6.91 -14.41 17.99
C LYS A 9 -6.15 -14.84 19.26
N GLU A 10 -5.27 -13.98 19.78
CA GLU A 10 -4.53 -14.22 21.03
C GLU A 10 -5.38 -13.77 22.23
N TRP A 11 -5.92 -12.55 22.18
CA TRP A 11 -6.80 -11.99 23.23
C TRP A 11 -7.97 -11.20 22.64
N LEU A 12 -9.06 -11.11 23.41
CA LEU A 12 -10.22 -10.31 23.03
C LEU A 12 -9.84 -8.82 23.04
N GLY A 13 -10.11 -8.13 21.93
CA GLY A 13 -9.84 -6.70 21.79
C GLY A 13 -8.45 -6.37 21.21
N GLU A 14 -7.62 -7.37 20.93
CA GLU A 14 -6.34 -7.15 20.24
C GLU A 14 -6.47 -7.28 18.73
N TYR A 15 -5.87 -6.33 18.02
CA TYR A 15 -5.94 -6.23 16.57
C TYR A 15 -4.58 -5.87 15.97
N TYR A 16 -4.30 -6.47 14.82
CA TYR A 16 -3.31 -5.94 13.88
C TYR A 16 -4.02 -5.08 12.85
N PHE A 17 -3.40 -3.95 12.50
CA PHE A 17 -3.82 -3.10 11.39
C PHE A 17 -2.81 -3.24 10.24
N LEU A 18 -3.29 -3.70 9.09
CA LEU A 18 -2.55 -3.73 7.84
C LEU A 18 -2.82 -2.43 7.10
N LEU A 19 -1.76 -1.70 6.77
CA LEU A 19 -1.84 -0.33 6.26
C LEU A 19 -1.02 -0.20 4.98
N ASP A 20 -1.64 0.34 3.93
CA ASP A 20 -0.97 0.82 2.72
C ASP A 20 -1.29 2.29 2.51
N PHE A 21 -0.27 3.15 2.39
CA PHE A 21 -0.44 4.58 2.16
C PHE A 21 0.49 5.07 1.04
N GLN A 22 0.28 6.30 0.58
CA GLN A 22 1.14 6.93 -0.43
C GLN A 22 2.35 7.57 0.25
N GLY A 23 3.54 7.24 -0.24
CA GLY A 23 4.81 7.74 0.27
C GLY A 23 5.86 6.64 0.30
N HIS A 24 7.12 7.04 0.41
CA HIS A 24 8.24 6.13 0.58
C HIS A 24 8.74 6.18 2.02
N ARG A 25 9.21 5.06 2.56
CA ARG A 25 9.72 4.99 3.94
C ARG A 25 10.93 5.88 4.23
N THR A 26 11.53 6.46 3.20
CA THR A 26 12.66 7.40 3.31
C THR A 26 12.21 8.86 3.21
N ASP A 27 10.93 9.11 2.92
CA ASP A 27 10.41 10.46 2.87
C ASP A 27 10.38 11.02 4.29
N PRO A 28 10.88 12.25 4.56
CA PRO A 28 10.99 12.77 5.92
C PRO A 28 9.68 12.77 6.70
N VAL A 29 8.56 13.09 6.02
CA VAL A 29 7.22 13.09 6.62
C VAL A 29 6.77 11.68 7.01
N VAL A 30 7.12 10.68 6.21
CA VAL A 30 6.77 9.28 6.47
C VAL A 30 7.61 8.71 7.60
N VAL A 31 8.91 9.04 7.64
CA VAL A 31 9.79 8.67 8.76
C VAL A 31 9.24 9.22 10.07
N ASP A 32 8.94 10.53 10.12
CA ASP A 32 8.42 11.17 11.34
C ASP A 32 7.08 10.57 11.79
N ALA A 33 6.22 10.18 10.84
CA ALA A 33 4.96 9.51 11.13
C ALA A 33 5.16 8.09 11.69
N LEU A 34 6.07 7.29 11.11
CA LEU A 34 6.39 5.94 11.58
C LEU A 34 7.05 5.97 12.96
N ASP A 35 7.93 6.94 13.21
CA ASP A 35 8.59 7.12 14.50
C ASP A 35 7.57 7.43 15.60
N ARG A 36 6.61 8.33 15.33
CA ARG A 36 5.50 8.60 16.26
C ARG A 36 4.60 7.39 16.47
N LEU A 37 4.29 6.63 15.43
CA LEU A 37 3.45 5.43 15.53
C LEU A 37 4.12 4.35 16.38
N SER A 38 5.44 4.21 16.28
CA SER A 38 6.22 3.24 17.07
C SER A 38 6.16 3.48 18.58
N GLN A 39 5.82 4.71 19.02
CA GLN A 39 5.64 5.05 20.44
C GLN A 39 4.34 4.51 21.04
N VAL A 40 3.34 4.19 20.20
CA VAL A 40 1.99 3.79 20.66
C VAL A 40 1.60 2.37 20.24
N ALA A 41 2.32 1.78 19.28
CA ALA A 41 2.06 0.44 18.78
C ALA A 41 3.34 -0.22 18.25
N ARG A 42 3.35 -1.56 18.21
CA ARG A 42 4.38 -2.30 17.49
C ARG A 42 4.20 -2.09 15.98
N VAL A 43 5.20 -1.51 15.33
CA VAL A 43 5.19 -1.23 13.88
C VAL A 43 6.13 -2.19 13.16
N GLN A 44 5.65 -2.78 12.06
CA GLN A 44 6.46 -3.58 11.15
C GLN A 44 6.32 -3.04 9.73
N VAL A 45 7.43 -2.63 9.12
CA VAL A 45 7.46 -2.09 7.76
C VAL A 45 7.76 -3.20 6.77
N PHE A 46 6.80 -3.52 5.89
CA PHE A 46 7.00 -4.54 4.84
C PHE A 46 7.75 -4.03 3.61
N GLY A 47 7.82 -2.71 3.42
CA GLY A 47 8.59 -2.09 2.35
C GLY A 47 7.85 -0.91 1.72
N SER A 48 8.49 -0.33 0.71
CA SER A 48 7.91 0.68 -0.17
C SER A 48 8.08 0.17 -1.60
N TYR A 49 7.06 0.37 -2.43
CA TYR A 49 7.03 -0.13 -3.80
C TYR A 49 6.43 0.93 -4.74
N PRO A 50 6.84 0.95 -6.03
CA PRO A 50 6.21 1.83 -7.01
C PRO A 50 4.71 1.55 -7.08
N ARG A 51 3.91 2.61 -7.03
CA ARG A 51 2.48 2.49 -7.24
C ARG A 51 2.23 2.19 -8.71
N PHE A 52 1.40 1.18 -8.97
CA PHE A 52 0.93 0.91 -10.31
C PHE A 52 0.09 2.08 -10.85
N ASP A 53 0.44 2.56 -12.03
CA ASP A 53 -0.30 3.62 -12.71
C ASP A 53 -1.42 3.00 -13.56
N PHE A 54 -2.61 2.93 -12.96
CA PHE A 54 -3.81 2.48 -13.66
C PHE A 54 -4.24 3.44 -14.76
N VAL A 55 -3.92 4.73 -14.68
CA VAL A 55 -4.33 5.70 -15.70
C VAL A 55 -3.52 5.49 -16.96
N ALA A 56 -2.20 5.31 -16.84
CA ALA A 56 -1.34 4.96 -17.96
C ALA A 56 -1.82 3.66 -18.64
N LEU A 57 -2.07 2.61 -17.85
CA LEU A 57 -2.58 1.34 -18.36
C LEU A 57 -3.91 1.51 -19.12
N VAL A 58 -4.86 2.25 -18.52
CA VAL A 58 -6.18 2.46 -19.12
C VAL A 58 -6.08 3.29 -20.39
N SER A 59 -5.21 4.31 -20.45
CA SER A 59 -4.95 5.08 -21.68
C SER A 59 -4.44 4.17 -22.78
N GLU A 60 -3.45 3.31 -22.49
CA GLU A 60 -2.91 2.35 -23.46
C GLU A 60 -3.99 1.41 -24.02
N PHE A 61 -4.94 0.96 -23.20
CA PHE A 61 -6.03 0.09 -23.64
C PHE A 61 -7.22 0.81 -24.29
N MET A 62 -7.53 2.05 -23.89
CA MET A 62 -8.66 2.82 -24.41
C MET A 62 -8.32 3.60 -25.68
N ASP A 63 -7.06 3.96 -25.88
CA ASP A 63 -6.56 4.52 -27.15
C ASP A 63 -6.43 3.42 -28.24
N ALA A 64 -6.44 2.15 -27.85
CA ALA A 64 -6.40 1.00 -28.75
C ALA A 64 -7.79 0.67 -29.35
N SER A 65 -8.24 1.49 -30.30
CA SER A 65 -9.15 1.06 -31.38
C SER A 65 -8.45 0.18 -32.43
N ALA A 66 -7.44 -0.61 -32.04
CA ALA A 66 -6.68 -1.49 -32.94
C ALA A 66 -6.69 -2.94 -32.41
N PRO A 67 -6.92 -3.94 -33.27
CA PRO A 67 -7.19 -5.30 -32.82
C PRO A 67 -5.92 -6.01 -32.36
N THR A 68 -6.04 -6.72 -31.24
CA THR A 68 -5.24 -7.89 -30.83
C THR A 68 -3.74 -7.68 -30.62
N ALA A 69 -3.32 -7.56 -29.35
CA ALA A 69 -1.98 -7.97 -28.94
C ALA A 69 -2.07 -9.36 -28.26
N ARG A 70 -1.52 -10.37 -28.95
CA ARG A 70 -1.36 -11.75 -28.46
C ARG A 70 -0.46 -11.76 -27.22
N ILE A 71 -0.87 -12.51 -26.21
CA ILE A 71 0.00 -12.98 -25.14
C ILE A 71 0.92 -14.06 -25.74
N LEU A 72 2.23 -13.80 -25.78
CA LEU A 72 3.29 -14.79 -25.66
C LEU A 72 4.19 -14.35 -24.50
#